data_AF-A0A6L8KKS0-F1
#
_entry.id   AF-A0A6L8KKS0-F1
#
_cell.length_a   1.000
_cell.length_b   1.000
_cell.length_c   1.000
_cell.angle_alpha   90.00
_cell.angle_beta   90.00
_cell.angle_gamma   90.00
#
_symmetry.space_group_name_H-M   'P 1'
#
loop_
_entity.id
_entity.type
_entity.pdbx_description
1 polymer ?
#
loop_
_entity_poly.entity_id
_entity_poly.type
_entity_poly.pdbx_seq_one_letter_code
_entity_poly.pdbx_strand_id
1 'polypeptide(L)'
;MKIEKKRLLPLGIVLFVLAIAALMADKSWSEKQQQLELITSFYKDHLARPETRQASQLPAGSFYSTELEALVDANLQLCDSLSRGDDICGYGADGDVFLDTQEVSPTLDFERSHFNVVRSGENTVEASFNIYPDMGSAYDRHIRYVLVQEDSGWRVDDMLYADGRSMRQELQRENEAVLARARDLSDAAGWVFNYLGNEDMLDRAVRFIAFPVQVCDQYGACAAMKRDDQRLLQALGALADSGAGTAVLPKPGEVTASEGKAVAVNALDFTFQNKAWWITKIDLRRASSPTPPNP
;
A
#
# COMPACT_ATOMS: atom_id res chain seq x y z
N MET A 1 -55.84 -14.10 -49.95
CA MET A 1 -55.81 -13.85 -48.50
C MET A 1 -55.87 -12.35 -48.24
N LYS A 2 -56.94 -11.82 -47.62
CA LYS A 2 -56.98 -10.40 -47.18
C LYS A 2 -56.39 -10.34 -45.77
N ILE A 3 -55.16 -9.85 -45.63
CA ILE A 3 -54.54 -9.64 -44.32
C ILE A 3 -55.20 -8.41 -43.68
N GLU A 4 -55.81 -8.58 -42.51
CA GLU A 4 -56.38 -7.47 -41.75
C GLU A 4 -55.27 -6.54 -41.25
N LYS A 5 -55.05 -5.42 -41.94
CA LYS A 5 -54.04 -4.41 -41.60
C LYS A 5 -54.13 -3.90 -40.15
N LYS A 6 -55.32 -3.96 -39.53
CA LYS A 6 -55.55 -3.58 -38.12
C LYS A 6 -54.82 -4.50 -37.12
N ARG A 7 -54.47 -5.74 -37.50
CA ARG A 7 -53.74 -6.69 -36.65
C ARG A 7 -52.22 -6.65 -36.83
N LEU A 8 -51.72 -5.99 -37.88
CA LEU A 8 -50.29 -5.91 -38.16
C LEU A 8 -49.55 -4.96 -37.21
N LEU A 9 -50.18 -3.84 -36.83
CA LEU A 9 -49.61 -2.88 -35.90
C LEU A 9 -49.37 -3.47 -34.49
N PRO A 10 -50.35 -4.10 -33.82
CA PRO A 10 -50.11 -4.70 -32.51
C PRO A 10 -49.13 -5.87 -32.57
N LEU A 11 -49.14 -6.67 -33.64
CA LEU A 11 -48.17 -7.75 -33.84
C LEU A 11 -46.73 -7.21 -33.99
N GLY A 12 -46.55 -6.13 -34.75
CA GLY A 12 -45.26 -5.46 -34.90
C GLY A 12 -44.71 -4.88 -33.60
N ILE A 13 -45.59 -4.28 -32.78
CA ILE A 13 -45.21 -3.76 -31.45
C ILE A 13 -44.78 -4.92 -30.53
N VAL A 14 -45.52 -6.03 -30.50
CA VAL A 14 -45.16 -7.20 -29.69
C VAL A 14 -43.81 -7.78 -30.12
N LEU A 15 -43.58 -7.94 -31.43
CA LEU A 15 -42.30 -8.42 -31.94
C LEU A 15 -41.14 -7.49 -31.60
N PHE A 16 -41.34 -6.17 -31.65
CA PHE A 16 -40.33 -5.19 -31.29
C PHE A 16 -39.97 -5.26 -29.79
N VAL A 17 -40.97 -5.38 -28.91
CA VAL A 17 -40.74 -5.55 -27.46
C VAL A 17 -39.99 -6.85 -27.17
N LEU A 18 -40.34 -7.96 -27.85
CA LEU A 18 -39.62 -9.23 -27.71
C LEU A 18 -38.16 -9.13 -28.18
N ALA A 19 -37.90 -8.42 -29.28
CA ALA A 19 -36.54 -8.19 -29.76
C ALA A 19 -35.70 -7.36 -28.77
N ILE A 20 -36.27 -6.31 -28.18
CA ILE A 20 -35.60 -5.53 -27.13
C ILE A 20 -35.32 -6.41 -25.90
N ALA A 21 -36.29 -7.21 -25.46
CA ALA A 21 -36.10 -8.12 -24.32
C ALA A 21 -34.99 -9.15 -24.58
N ALA A 22 -34.92 -9.71 -25.79
CA ALA A 22 -33.86 -10.64 -26.19
C ALA A 22 -32.48 -9.98 -26.20
N LEU A 23 -32.36 -8.76 -26.73
CA LEU A 23 -31.11 -7.99 -26.73
C LEU A 23 -30.64 -7.66 -25.31
N MET A 24 -31.56 -7.30 -24.41
CA MET A 24 -31.21 -7.03 -23.01
C MET A 24 -30.78 -8.30 -22.27
N ALA A 25 -31.40 -9.44 -22.56
CA ALA A 25 -31.02 -10.73 -21.99
C ALA A 25 -29.62 -11.18 -22.46
N ASP A 26 -29.33 -11.02 -23.75
CA ASP A 26 -28.01 -11.34 -24.32
C ASP A 26 -26.92 -10.45 -23.74
N LYS A 27 -27.17 -9.14 -23.65
CA LYS A 27 -26.25 -8.19 -23.00
C LYS A 27 -25.99 -8.56 -21.54
N SER A 28 -27.05 -8.83 -20.76
CA SER A 28 -26.92 -9.21 -19.35
C SER A 28 -26.16 -10.53 -19.16
N TRP A 29 -26.33 -11.48 -20.08
CA TRP A 29 -25.60 -12.75 -20.06
C TRP A 29 -24.13 -12.54 -20.41
N SER A 30 -23.84 -11.74 -21.44
CA SER A 30 -22.47 -11.38 -21.84
C SER A 30 -21.72 -10.67 -20.72
N GLU A 31 -22.33 -9.67 -20.07
CA GLU A 31 -21.74 -8.98 -18.91
C GLU A 31 -21.46 -9.95 -17.76
N LYS A 32 -22.41 -10.84 -17.45
CA LYS A 32 -22.20 -11.87 -16.43
C LYS A 32 -20.98 -12.73 -16.76
N GLN A 33 -20.84 -13.19 -18.01
CA GLN A 33 -19.70 -14.03 -18.39
C GLN A 33 -18.39 -13.27 -18.29
N GLN A 34 -18.32 -12.03 -18.77
CA GLN A 34 -17.11 -11.20 -18.68
C GLN A 34 -16.66 -10.97 -17.23
N GLN A 35 -17.60 -10.69 -16.32
CA GLN A 35 -17.30 -10.52 -14.90
C GLN A 35 -16.74 -11.80 -14.26
N LEU A 36 -17.34 -12.95 -14.56
CA LEU A 36 -16.86 -14.24 -14.03
C LEU A 36 -15.51 -14.64 -14.64
N GLU A 37 -15.33 -14.39 -15.94
CA GLU A 37 -14.11 -14.70 -16.68
C GLU A 37 -12.93 -13.85 -16.22
N LEU A 38 -13.15 -12.57 -15.90
CA LEU A 38 -12.14 -11.69 -15.32
C LEU A 38 -11.51 -12.33 -14.07
N ILE A 39 -12.34 -12.71 -13.09
CA ILE A 39 -11.87 -13.28 -11.83
C ILE A 39 -11.34 -14.70 -12.02
N THR A 40 -12.00 -15.54 -12.84
CA THR A 40 -11.55 -16.91 -13.10
C THR A 40 -10.17 -16.94 -13.76
N SER A 41 -9.97 -16.11 -14.79
CA SER A 41 -8.72 -16.09 -15.54
C SER A 41 -7.57 -15.57 -14.69
N PHE A 42 -7.85 -14.55 -13.87
CA PHE A 42 -6.92 -14.08 -12.85
C PHE A 42 -6.46 -15.21 -11.92
N TYR A 43 -7.38 -15.95 -11.29
CA TYR A 43 -7.00 -17.02 -10.36
C TYR A 43 -6.29 -18.20 -11.03
N LYS A 44 -6.64 -18.54 -12.27
CA LYS A 44 -5.89 -19.55 -13.03
C LYS A 44 -4.44 -19.14 -13.21
N ASP A 45 -4.19 -17.91 -13.62
CA ASP A 45 -2.86 -17.37 -13.86
C ASP A 45 -2.06 -17.15 -12.56
N HIS A 46 -2.74 -16.71 -11.50
CA HIS A 46 -2.16 -16.50 -10.17
C HIS A 46 -1.74 -17.83 -9.51
N LEU A 47 -2.62 -18.84 -9.53
CA LEU A 47 -2.33 -20.14 -8.94
C LEU A 47 -1.35 -20.98 -9.76
N ALA A 48 -1.19 -20.72 -11.06
CA ALA A 48 -0.24 -21.43 -11.92
C ALA A 48 1.25 -21.06 -11.68
N ARG A 49 1.54 -19.95 -10.99
CA ARG A 49 2.90 -19.42 -10.81
C ARG A 49 3.29 -19.31 -9.32
N PRO A 50 3.49 -20.42 -8.60
CA PRO A 50 3.75 -20.44 -7.16
C PRO A 50 4.94 -19.59 -6.72
N GLU A 51 5.96 -19.49 -7.55
CA GLU A 51 7.19 -18.73 -7.31
C GLU A 51 7.04 -17.20 -7.44
N THR A 52 5.97 -16.70 -8.05
CA THR A 52 5.71 -15.26 -8.23
C THR A 52 4.48 -14.77 -7.46
N ARG A 53 3.96 -15.53 -6.48
CA ARG A 53 2.78 -15.16 -5.67
C ARG A 53 3.05 -14.05 -4.63
N GLN A 54 3.72 -12.97 -5.02
CA GLN A 54 3.79 -11.74 -4.23
C GLN A 54 2.81 -10.73 -4.84
N ALA A 55 1.58 -10.81 -4.35
CA ALA A 55 0.42 -10.53 -5.19
C ALA A 55 -0.38 -9.30 -4.72
N SER A 56 0.28 -8.22 -4.34
CA SER A 56 -0.41 -6.92 -4.29
C SER A 56 -0.20 -6.09 -5.55
N GLN A 57 0.86 -6.40 -6.31
CA GLN A 57 1.27 -5.61 -7.47
C GLN A 57 0.97 -6.38 -8.76
N LEU A 58 -0.09 -5.96 -9.45
CA LEU A 58 -0.41 -6.42 -10.78
C LEU A 58 0.02 -5.37 -11.81
N PRO A 59 0.33 -5.76 -13.06
CA PRO A 59 0.58 -4.80 -14.12
C PRO A 59 -0.59 -3.81 -14.26
N ALA A 60 -0.29 -2.52 -14.44
CA ALA A 60 -1.31 -1.49 -14.63
C ALA A 60 -2.22 -1.80 -15.83
N GLY A 61 -3.51 -1.48 -15.70
CA GLY A 61 -4.59 -1.71 -16.65
C GLY A 61 -5.07 -3.16 -16.75
N SER A 62 -4.46 -4.11 -16.02
CA SER A 62 -4.70 -5.55 -16.21
C SER A 62 -5.89 -6.10 -15.40
N PHE A 63 -6.18 -5.54 -14.22
CA PHE A 63 -7.12 -6.16 -13.27
C PHE A 63 -7.92 -5.14 -12.46
N TYR A 64 -7.22 -4.19 -11.84
CA TYR A 64 -7.82 -3.17 -11.00
C TYR A 64 -8.44 -2.04 -11.83
N SER A 65 -9.40 -1.32 -11.23
CA SER A 65 -9.94 -0.09 -11.79
C SER A 65 -8.86 0.99 -11.78
N THR A 66 -8.99 1.99 -12.65
CA THR A 66 -8.03 3.11 -12.70
C THR A 66 -7.90 3.80 -11.33
N GLU A 67 -9.00 3.89 -10.57
CA GLU A 67 -8.98 4.48 -9.23
C GLU A 67 -8.29 3.60 -8.19
N LEU A 68 -8.53 2.29 -8.21
CA LEU A 68 -7.87 1.37 -7.29
C LEU A 68 -6.38 1.24 -7.61
N GLU A 69 -5.99 1.25 -8.89
CA GLU A 69 -4.59 1.30 -9.31
C GLU A 69 -3.89 2.54 -8.76
N ALA A 70 -4.50 3.72 -8.92
CA ALA A 70 -3.94 4.96 -8.37
C ALA A 70 -3.77 4.90 -6.85
N LEU A 71 -4.66 4.21 -6.14
CA LEU A 71 -4.59 4.04 -4.69
C LEU A 71 -3.47 3.06 -4.27
N VAL A 72 -3.29 1.96 -5.00
CA VAL A 72 -2.16 1.02 -4.83
C VAL A 72 -0.84 1.73 -5.13
N ASP A 73 -0.74 2.45 -6.25
CA ASP A 73 0.45 3.21 -6.62
C ASP A 73 0.80 4.28 -5.58
N ALA A 74 -0.20 4.98 -5.05
CA ALA A 74 0.00 5.95 -3.97
C ALA A 74 0.56 5.29 -2.71
N ASN A 75 0.06 4.10 -2.35
CA ASN A 75 0.57 3.34 -1.21
C ASN A 75 2.04 2.94 -1.41
N LEU A 76 2.38 2.41 -2.58
CA LEU A 76 3.76 2.03 -2.91
C LEU A 76 4.71 3.24 -2.89
N GLN A 77 4.29 4.37 -3.49
CA GLN A 77 5.09 5.59 -3.48
C GLN A 77 5.28 6.15 -2.07
N LEU A 78 4.24 6.13 -1.23
CA LEU A 78 4.35 6.56 0.16
C LEU A 78 5.26 5.63 0.96
N CYS A 79 5.17 4.32 0.76
CA CYS A 79 6.05 3.36 1.40
C CYS A 79 7.51 3.54 0.97
N ASP A 80 7.79 3.65 -0.33
CA ASP A 80 9.16 3.85 -0.83
C ASP A 80 9.78 5.17 -0.35
N SER A 81 9.00 6.26 -0.34
CA SER A 81 9.53 7.59 -0.03
C SER A 81 9.50 7.95 1.45
N LEU A 82 8.53 7.43 2.21
CA LEU A 82 8.24 7.83 3.59
C LEU A 82 8.26 6.69 4.60
N SER A 83 8.41 5.42 4.19
CA SER A 83 8.65 4.35 5.18
C SER A 83 10.00 4.56 5.84
N ARG A 84 9.98 4.48 7.18
CA ARG A 84 11.07 4.95 8.04
C ARG A 84 11.60 3.85 8.95
N GLY A 85 10.75 2.87 9.28
CA GLY A 85 11.15 1.66 9.99
C GLY A 85 11.75 0.61 9.06
N ASP A 86 12.20 -0.47 9.66
CA ASP A 86 12.65 -1.67 8.94
C ASP A 86 11.52 -2.65 8.64
N ASP A 87 10.31 -2.33 9.09
CA ASP A 87 9.11 -3.10 8.77
C ASP A 87 8.84 -3.03 7.26
N ILE A 88 8.40 -4.17 6.71
CA ILE A 88 7.99 -4.24 5.31
C ILE A 88 6.77 -3.33 5.15
N CYS A 89 6.85 -2.35 4.24
CA CYS A 89 5.76 -1.41 3.98
C CYS A 89 5.17 -1.68 2.61
N GLY A 90 3.85 -1.63 2.54
CA GLY A 90 3.09 -1.72 1.31
C GLY A 90 1.92 -2.65 1.50
N TYR A 91 0.83 -2.36 0.80
CA TYR A 91 -0.32 -3.24 0.82
C TYR A 91 0.09 -4.63 0.31
N GLY A 92 -0.29 -5.68 1.03
CA GLY A 92 0.12 -7.07 0.75
C GLY A 92 1.61 -7.38 0.99
N ALA A 93 2.35 -6.52 1.70
CA ALA A 93 3.69 -6.83 2.19
C ALA A 93 3.71 -8.09 3.08
N ASP A 94 2.65 -8.28 3.88
CA ASP A 94 2.57 -9.33 4.90
C ASP A 94 1.85 -10.60 4.41
N GLY A 95 1.41 -10.66 3.14
CA GLY A 95 0.71 -11.84 2.63
C GLY A 95 0.06 -11.65 1.26
N ASP A 96 -0.47 -12.74 0.73
CA ASP A 96 -1.19 -12.75 -0.54
C ASP A 96 -2.62 -12.24 -0.32
N VAL A 97 -2.88 -11.01 -0.77
CA VAL A 97 -4.18 -10.33 -0.62
C VAL A 97 -5.28 -10.97 -1.45
N PHE A 98 -4.95 -11.75 -2.48
CA PHE A 98 -5.93 -12.50 -3.28
C PHE A 98 -6.24 -13.88 -2.72
N LEU A 99 -5.41 -14.39 -1.80
CA LEU A 99 -5.67 -15.64 -1.09
C LEU A 99 -6.04 -15.42 0.38
N ASP A 100 -5.95 -14.18 0.86
CA ASP A 100 -6.20 -13.77 2.25
C ASP A 100 -5.45 -14.67 3.24
N THR A 101 -4.14 -14.78 3.02
CA THR A 101 -3.23 -15.63 3.81
C THR A 101 -1.76 -15.25 3.62
N GLN A 102 -0.92 -15.60 4.58
CA GLN A 102 0.54 -15.48 4.48
C GLN A 102 1.17 -16.73 3.86
N GLU A 103 0.53 -17.89 4.08
CA GLU A 103 1.02 -19.19 3.64
C GLU A 103 -0.09 -19.99 2.98
N VAL A 104 0.30 -20.86 2.05
CA VAL A 104 -0.59 -21.75 1.31
C VAL A 104 -0.03 -23.17 1.30
N SER A 105 -0.87 -24.15 0.96
CA SER A 105 -0.36 -25.50 0.70
C SER A 105 0.70 -25.47 -0.41
N PRO A 106 1.86 -26.14 -0.25
CA PRO A 106 2.88 -26.25 -1.30
C PRO A 106 2.37 -26.91 -2.57
N THR A 107 1.23 -27.58 -2.48
CA THR A 107 0.60 -28.31 -3.56
C THR A 107 -0.71 -27.66 -4.02
N LEU A 108 -0.96 -26.41 -3.61
CA LEU A 108 -2.10 -25.61 -4.05
C LEU A 108 -1.95 -25.26 -5.53
N ASP A 109 -2.96 -25.65 -6.31
CA ASP A 109 -3.19 -25.27 -7.69
C ASP A 109 -4.68 -24.89 -7.88
N PHE A 110 -5.05 -24.47 -9.09
CA PHE A 110 -6.41 -23.99 -9.38
C PHE A 110 -7.46 -25.08 -9.14
N GLU A 111 -7.21 -26.30 -9.60
CA GLU A 111 -8.12 -27.44 -9.49
C GLU A 111 -8.29 -27.90 -8.05
N ARG A 112 -7.20 -28.01 -7.30
CA ARG A 112 -7.19 -28.45 -5.90
C ARG A 112 -7.76 -27.41 -4.96
N SER A 113 -7.65 -26.13 -5.30
CA SER A 113 -8.30 -25.07 -4.53
C SER A 113 -9.83 -25.16 -4.52
N HIS A 114 -10.42 -26.02 -5.37
CA HIS A 114 -11.87 -26.09 -5.57
C HIS A 114 -12.48 -24.72 -5.91
N PHE A 115 -11.75 -23.94 -6.71
CA PHE A 115 -12.12 -22.58 -7.06
C PHE A 115 -13.52 -22.52 -7.69
N ASN A 116 -14.36 -21.66 -7.15
CA ASN A 116 -15.69 -21.39 -7.66
C ASN A 116 -15.96 -19.88 -7.62
N VAL A 117 -16.65 -19.39 -8.64
CA VAL A 117 -16.97 -17.97 -8.77
C VAL A 117 -18.41 -17.80 -9.22
N VAL A 118 -19.15 -16.92 -8.54
CA VAL A 118 -20.56 -16.68 -8.81
C VAL A 118 -20.87 -15.19 -8.80
N ARG A 119 -21.79 -14.77 -9.67
CA ARG A 119 -22.28 -13.39 -9.66
C ARG A 119 -23.24 -13.23 -8.49
N SER A 120 -22.91 -12.33 -7.56
CA SER A 120 -23.69 -12.07 -6.35
C SER A 120 -24.54 -10.79 -6.46
N GLY A 121 -24.29 -9.95 -7.46
CA GLY A 121 -25.01 -8.70 -7.71
C GLY A 121 -24.73 -8.14 -9.10
N GLU A 122 -25.25 -6.95 -9.40
CA GLU A 122 -25.07 -6.32 -10.72
C GLU A 122 -23.58 -6.10 -11.03
N ASN A 123 -22.85 -5.60 -10.04
CA ASN A 123 -21.44 -5.23 -10.12
C ASN A 123 -20.60 -6.01 -9.09
N THR A 124 -21.06 -7.19 -8.66
CA THR A 124 -20.35 -7.97 -7.66
C THR A 124 -20.26 -9.43 -8.01
N VAL A 125 -19.08 -9.99 -7.76
CA VAL A 125 -18.75 -11.39 -7.95
C VAL A 125 -18.16 -11.92 -6.66
N GLU A 126 -18.54 -13.13 -6.27
CA GLU A 126 -18.02 -13.80 -5.09
C GLU A 126 -17.19 -15.01 -5.53
N ALA A 127 -15.93 -15.02 -5.11
CA ALA A 127 -14.99 -16.13 -5.29
C ALA A 127 -14.88 -16.92 -4.00
N SER A 128 -14.88 -18.24 -4.12
CA SER A 128 -14.70 -19.18 -3.01
C SER A 128 -13.67 -20.24 -3.40
N PHE A 129 -12.72 -20.53 -2.52
CA PHE A 129 -11.65 -21.50 -2.73
C PHE A 129 -11.07 -21.96 -1.38
N ASN A 130 -10.31 -23.04 -1.37
CA ASN A 130 -9.64 -23.58 -0.18
C ASN A 130 -8.12 -23.53 -0.37
N ILE A 131 -7.40 -22.87 0.54
CA ILE A 131 -5.94 -22.68 0.45
C ILE A 131 -5.13 -23.84 1.04
N TYR A 132 -5.76 -24.73 1.83
CA TYR A 132 -5.22 -26.01 2.30
C TYR A 132 -6.26 -27.12 2.14
N PRO A 133 -6.49 -27.59 0.88
CA PRO A 133 -7.59 -28.52 0.57
C PRO A 133 -7.57 -29.81 1.41
N ASP A 134 -6.36 -30.26 1.78
CA ASP A 134 -6.15 -31.49 2.55
C ASP A 134 -6.44 -31.32 4.05
N MET A 135 -6.68 -30.10 4.53
CA MET A 135 -6.94 -29.77 5.95
C MET A 135 -8.40 -29.38 6.24
N GLY A 136 -9.28 -29.50 5.25
CA GLY A 136 -10.72 -29.28 5.40
C GLY A 136 -11.16 -27.82 5.32
N SER A 137 -12.44 -27.57 5.61
CA SER A 137 -13.14 -26.31 5.34
C SER A 137 -12.73 -25.12 6.21
N ALA A 138 -11.91 -25.33 7.26
CA ALA A 138 -11.36 -24.23 8.05
C ALA A 138 -10.45 -23.30 7.23
N TYR A 139 -9.99 -23.79 6.08
CA TYR A 139 -9.13 -23.07 5.14
C TYR A 139 -9.88 -22.59 3.90
N ASP A 140 -11.21 -22.65 3.93
CA ASP A 140 -12.03 -21.98 2.93
C ASP A 140 -11.84 -20.46 3.03
N ARG A 141 -11.84 -19.81 1.88
CA ARG A 141 -11.71 -18.37 1.70
C ARG A 141 -12.83 -17.89 0.82
N HIS A 142 -13.33 -16.72 1.16
CA HIS A 142 -14.39 -16.04 0.43
C HIS A 142 -13.95 -14.60 0.21
N ILE A 143 -13.87 -14.19 -1.06
CA ILE A 143 -13.57 -12.82 -1.43
C ILE A 143 -14.66 -12.34 -2.37
N ARG A 144 -15.28 -11.21 -2.02
CA ARG A 144 -16.24 -10.54 -2.88
C ARG A 144 -15.58 -9.39 -3.61
N TYR A 145 -15.57 -9.48 -4.93
CA TYR A 145 -15.07 -8.46 -5.83
C TYR A 145 -16.18 -7.48 -6.18
N VAL A 146 -15.94 -6.19 -5.96
CA VAL A 146 -16.75 -5.09 -6.48
C VAL A 146 -16.14 -4.67 -7.81
N LEU A 147 -16.95 -4.65 -8.85
CA LEU A 147 -16.52 -4.42 -10.22
C LEU A 147 -17.06 -3.10 -10.76
N VAL A 148 -16.29 -2.46 -11.63
CA VAL A 148 -16.71 -1.28 -12.39
C VAL A 148 -16.49 -1.55 -13.88
N GLN A 149 -17.40 -1.05 -14.71
CA GLN A 149 -17.25 -1.10 -16.16
C GLN A 149 -16.48 0.14 -16.61
N GLU A 150 -15.28 -0.07 -17.16
CA GLU A 150 -14.48 0.97 -17.82
C GLU A 150 -14.48 0.77 -19.34
N ASP A 151 -13.91 1.73 -20.08
CA ASP A 151 -13.77 1.65 -21.55
C ASP A 151 -13.00 0.40 -22.00
N SER A 152 -12.10 -0.10 -21.15
CA SER A 152 -11.25 -1.27 -21.36
C SER A 152 -11.89 -2.59 -20.89
N GLY A 153 -13.13 -2.56 -20.41
CA GLY A 153 -13.86 -3.71 -19.88
C GLY A 153 -14.15 -3.61 -18.38
N TRP A 154 -14.66 -4.71 -17.80
CA TRP A 154 -14.81 -4.83 -16.35
C TRP A 154 -13.47 -4.79 -15.64
N ARG A 155 -13.42 -4.12 -14.49
CA ARG A 155 -12.25 -4.00 -13.60
C ARG A 155 -12.66 -4.14 -12.15
N VAL A 156 -11.73 -4.59 -11.30
CA VAL A 156 -11.94 -4.70 -9.84
C VAL A 156 -11.71 -3.35 -9.19
N ASP A 157 -12.75 -2.81 -8.55
CA ASP A 157 -12.68 -1.52 -7.86
C ASP A 157 -12.49 -1.68 -6.33
N ASP A 158 -12.93 -2.79 -5.76
CA ASP A 158 -12.69 -3.16 -4.36
C ASP A 158 -12.74 -4.68 -4.16
N MET A 159 -12.10 -5.13 -3.09
CA MET A 159 -12.14 -6.52 -2.61
C MET A 159 -12.63 -6.51 -1.16
N LEU A 160 -13.69 -7.27 -0.90
CA LEU A 160 -14.30 -7.40 0.42
C LEU A 160 -14.03 -8.79 0.99
N TYR A 161 -13.44 -8.84 2.17
CA TYR A 161 -13.06 -10.06 2.88
C TYR A 161 -14.15 -10.51 3.86
N ALA A 162 -14.08 -11.77 4.29
CA ALA A 162 -15.10 -12.38 5.14
C ALA A 162 -15.28 -11.71 6.51
N ASP A 163 -14.23 -11.07 7.03
CA ASP A 163 -14.23 -10.33 8.29
C ASP A 163 -14.69 -8.87 8.16
N GLY A 164 -15.15 -8.48 6.97
CA GLY A 164 -15.65 -7.13 6.69
C GLY A 164 -14.58 -6.13 6.30
N ARG A 165 -13.33 -6.55 6.13
CA ARG A 165 -12.27 -5.70 5.57
C ARG A 165 -12.53 -5.39 4.10
N SER A 166 -12.07 -4.21 3.67
CA SER A 166 -12.13 -3.71 2.29
C SER A 166 -10.71 -3.31 1.88
N MET A 167 -10.26 -3.78 0.73
CA MET A 167 -8.95 -3.43 0.19
C MET A 167 -8.78 -1.91 0.04
N ARG A 168 -9.79 -1.21 -0.50
CA ARG A 168 -9.74 0.26 -0.60
C ARG A 168 -9.54 0.93 0.77
N GLN A 169 -10.31 0.49 1.77
CA GLN A 169 -10.23 1.07 3.11
C GLN A 169 -8.92 0.72 3.82
N GLU A 170 -8.36 -0.46 3.58
CA GLU A 170 -7.04 -0.84 4.07
C GLU A 170 -5.94 0.03 3.48
N LEU A 171 -5.89 0.14 2.15
CA LEU A 171 -4.94 1.00 1.45
C LEU A 171 -5.01 2.46 1.92
N GLN A 172 -6.22 3.01 2.07
CA GLN A 172 -6.42 4.36 2.59
C GLN A 172 -5.86 4.51 4.01
N ARG A 173 -6.20 3.57 4.90
CA ARG A 173 -5.71 3.58 6.29
C ARG A 173 -4.20 3.44 6.37
N GLU A 174 -3.59 2.57 5.55
CA GLU A 174 -2.14 2.43 5.48
C GLU A 174 -1.48 3.72 4.99
N ASN A 175 -2.01 4.35 3.94
CA ASN A 175 -1.49 5.62 3.41
C ASN A 175 -1.55 6.72 4.47
N GLU A 176 -2.68 6.83 5.17
CA GLU A 176 -2.86 7.76 6.28
C GLU A 176 -1.90 7.47 7.43
N ALA A 177 -1.69 6.20 7.77
CA ALA A 177 -0.78 5.80 8.83
C ALA A 177 0.69 6.12 8.49
N VAL A 178 1.13 5.86 7.25
CA VAL A 178 2.47 6.24 6.77
C VAL A 178 2.65 7.75 6.84
N LEU A 179 1.67 8.52 6.35
CA LEU A 179 1.71 9.98 6.40
C LEU A 179 1.69 10.52 7.83
N ALA A 180 0.92 9.93 8.73
CA ALA A 180 0.84 10.33 10.13
C ALA A 180 2.18 10.11 10.84
N ARG A 181 2.79 8.93 10.68
CA ARG A 181 4.12 8.62 11.22
C ARG A 181 5.19 9.56 10.65
N ALA A 182 5.19 9.78 9.34
CA ALA A 182 6.14 10.69 8.69
C ALA A 182 6.05 12.14 9.21
N ARG A 183 4.86 12.57 9.63
CA ARG A 183 4.59 13.88 10.24
C ARG A 183 4.93 13.96 11.72
N ASP A 184 5.13 12.85 12.40
CA ASP A 184 5.48 12.84 13.82
C ASP A 184 7.00 12.94 13.98
N LEU A 185 7.46 14.03 14.59
CA LEU A 185 8.89 14.22 14.89
C LEU A 185 9.35 13.21 15.94
N SER A 186 8.50 12.81 16.89
CA SER A 186 8.84 11.82 17.90
C SER A 186 9.16 10.47 17.25
N ASP A 187 8.34 10.05 16.27
CA ASP A 187 8.55 8.80 15.53
C ASP A 187 9.84 8.86 14.70
N ALA A 188 10.02 9.94 13.92
CA ALA A 188 11.21 10.14 13.10
C ALA A 188 12.50 10.18 13.93
N ALA A 189 12.51 10.94 15.02
CA ALA A 189 13.65 11.02 15.92
C ALA A 189 13.88 9.68 16.64
N GLY A 190 12.82 9.01 17.09
CA GLY A 190 12.89 7.70 17.74
C GLY A 190 13.63 6.67 16.91
N TRP A 191 13.30 6.53 15.62
CA TRP A 191 14.01 5.66 14.70
C TRP A 191 15.48 6.06 14.52
N VAL A 192 15.76 7.35 14.31
CA VAL A 192 17.15 7.82 14.13
C VAL A 192 17.99 7.51 15.37
N PHE A 193 17.49 7.80 16.57
CA PHE A 193 18.24 7.54 17.80
C PHE A 193 18.32 6.05 18.14
N ASN A 194 17.34 5.24 17.70
CA ASN A 194 17.46 3.78 17.75
C ASN A 194 18.63 3.29 16.88
N TYR A 195 18.73 3.76 15.63
CA TYR A 195 19.82 3.42 14.73
C TYR A 195 21.17 3.94 15.21
N LEU A 196 21.24 5.16 15.75
CA LEU A 196 22.45 5.69 16.36
C LEU A 196 22.87 4.93 17.62
N GLY A 197 21.93 4.25 18.30
CA GLY A 197 22.21 3.42 19.46
C GLY A 197 22.78 2.04 19.12
N ASN A 198 22.87 1.67 17.83
CA ASN A 198 23.36 0.37 17.38
C ASN A 198 24.37 0.55 16.23
N GLU A 199 25.65 0.25 16.49
CA GLU A 199 26.74 0.42 15.53
C GLU A 199 26.48 -0.28 14.18
N ASP A 200 25.84 -1.45 14.21
CA ASP A 200 25.52 -2.25 13.02
C ASP A 200 24.38 -1.64 12.15
N MET A 201 23.75 -0.55 12.62
CA MET A 201 22.60 0.08 11.97
C MET A 201 22.84 1.55 11.59
N LEU A 202 24.05 2.07 11.76
CA LEU A 202 24.35 3.50 11.51
C LEU A 202 24.05 3.94 10.08
N ASP A 203 24.25 3.06 9.10
CA ASP A 203 23.93 3.32 7.70
C ASP A 203 22.42 3.49 7.46
N ARG A 204 21.56 2.89 8.31
CA ARG A 204 20.10 3.03 8.23
C ARG A 204 19.64 4.44 8.59
N ALA A 205 20.34 5.12 9.51
CA ALA A 205 20.04 6.51 9.87
C ALA A 205 20.17 7.47 8.67
N VAL A 206 20.97 7.12 7.65
CA VAL A 206 21.12 7.90 6.41
C VAL A 206 19.80 8.08 5.67
N ARG A 207 18.83 7.17 5.84
CA ARG A 207 17.48 7.26 5.24
C ARG A 207 16.68 8.47 5.71
N PHE A 208 17.05 9.07 6.84
CA PHE A 208 16.38 10.23 7.42
C PHE A 208 17.03 11.56 7.03
N ILE A 209 18.12 11.51 6.25
CA ILE A 209 18.93 12.68 5.93
C ILE A 209 18.48 13.30 4.61
N ALA A 210 18.19 14.59 4.64
CA ALA A 210 18.01 15.37 3.43
C ALA A 210 19.37 15.81 2.88
N PHE A 211 19.65 15.42 1.64
CA PHE A 211 20.91 15.75 0.98
C PHE A 211 20.79 16.99 0.06
N PRO A 212 21.82 17.87 0.04
CA PRO A 212 23.00 17.84 0.89
C PRO A 212 22.69 18.23 2.35
N VAL A 213 23.31 17.54 3.30
CA VAL A 213 23.15 17.80 4.74
C VAL A 213 24.27 18.70 5.24
N GLN A 214 23.97 19.63 6.14
CA GLN A 214 25.00 20.45 6.76
C GLN A 214 25.58 19.72 7.99
N VAL A 215 26.86 19.42 8.01
CA VAL A 215 27.54 18.80 9.16
C VAL A 215 28.55 19.79 9.74
N CYS A 216 28.38 20.13 11.01
CA CYS A 216 29.27 21.00 11.77
C CYS A 216 30.09 20.17 12.75
N ASP A 217 31.42 20.34 12.72
CA ASP A 217 32.33 19.68 13.64
C ASP A 217 32.24 20.26 15.06
N GLN A 218 33.00 19.66 15.99
CA GLN A 218 33.07 20.11 17.39
C GLN A 218 33.64 21.53 17.58
N TYR A 219 34.23 22.13 16.54
CA TYR A 219 34.76 23.49 16.56
C TYR A 219 33.81 24.49 15.89
N GLY A 220 32.69 24.02 15.31
CA GLY A 220 31.67 24.83 14.67
C GLY A 220 31.93 25.11 13.19
N ALA A 221 32.93 24.47 12.58
CA ALA A 221 33.12 24.55 11.14
C ALA A 221 32.13 23.61 10.45
N CYS A 222 31.33 24.16 9.53
CA CYS A 222 30.27 23.43 8.85
C CYS A 222 30.61 23.16 7.38
N ALA A 223 30.27 21.96 6.90
CA ALA A 223 30.38 21.57 5.50
C ALA A 223 29.07 20.94 5.02
N ALA A 224 28.71 21.20 3.77
CA ALA A 224 27.63 20.48 3.10
C ALA A 224 28.16 19.12 2.62
N MET A 225 27.54 18.03 3.07
CA MET A 225 27.92 16.66 2.75
C MET A 225 26.87 16.00 1.84
N LYS A 226 27.35 15.18 0.91
CA LYS A 226 26.51 14.33 0.05
C LYS A 226 26.34 12.95 0.67
N ARG A 227 25.44 12.14 0.12
CA ARG A 227 25.13 10.80 0.62
C ARG A 227 26.32 9.86 0.64
N ASP A 228 27.22 9.98 -0.35
CA ASP A 228 28.41 9.16 -0.55
C ASP A 228 29.67 9.72 0.15
N ASP A 229 29.54 10.83 0.89
CA ASP A 229 30.66 11.42 1.61
C ASP A 229 31.03 10.57 2.84
N GLN A 230 32.22 9.98 2.83
CA GLN A 230 32.71 9.12 3.92
C GLN A 230 32.74 9.83 5.29
N ARG A 231 32.86 11.17 5.29
CA ARG A 231 32.85 11.97 6.52
C ARG A 231 31.48 11.97 7.21
N LEU A 232 30.40 11.68 6.47
CA LEU A 232 29.07 11.58 7.04
C LEU A 232 28.95 10.40 8.00
N LEU A 233 29.42 9.22 7.61
CA LEU A 233 29.41 8.03 8.48
C LEU A 233 30.29 8.24 9.72
N GLN A 234 31.41 8.94 9.57
CA GLN A 234 32.25 9.32 10.71
C GLN A 234 31.52 10.26 11.67
N ALA A 235 30.75 11.23 11.16
CA ALA A 235 29.95 12.12 12.00
C ALA A 235 28.81 11.37 12.71
N LEU A 236 28.14 10.42 12.04
CA LEU A 236 27.12 9.57 12.66
C LEU A 236 27.72 8.65 13.74
N GLY A 237 28.90 8.08 13.49
CA GLY A 237 29.63 7.30 14.50
C GLY A 237 30.00 8.14 15.73
N ALA A 238 30.51 9.36 15.52
CA ALA A 238 30.80 10.27 16.63
C ALA A 238 29.56 10.65 17.45
N LEU A 239 28.38 10.74 16.82
CA LEU A 239 27.11 10.90 17.53
C LEU A 239 26.75 9.66 18.34
N ALA A 240 26.88 8.46 17.76
CA ALA A 240 26.63 7.20 18.46
C ALA A 240 27.47 7.09 19.73
N ASP A 241 28.77 7.33 19.62
CA ASP A 241 29.73 7.27 20.73
C ASP A 241 29.43 8.28 21.85
N SER A 242 28.80 9.42 21.51
CA SER A 242 28.42 10.45 22.48
C SER A 242 27.23 10.08 23.38
N GLY A 243 26.64 8.90 23.17
CA GLY A 243 25.45 8.45 23.91
C GLY A 243 24.16 9.05 23.35
N ALA A 244 24.12 9.36 22.05
CA ALA A 244 22.94 9.92 21.37
C ALA A 244 21.66 9.12 21.62
N GLY A 245 21.75 7.79 21.80
CA GLY A 245 20.60 6.92 22.14
C GLY A 245 19.91 7.25 23.48
N THR A 246 20.48 8.14 24.30
CA THR A 246 19.86 8.62 25.57
C THR A 246 19.17 9.99 25.43
N ALA A 247 19.07 10.52 24.20
CA ALA A 247 18.45 11.81 23.96
C ALA A 247 17.00 11.85 24.45
N VAL A 248 16.62 12.96 25.08
CA VAL A 248 15.21 13.25 25.40
C VAL A 248 14.48 13.53 24.09
N LEU A 249 13.57 12.64 23.72
CA LEU A 249 12.76 12.78 22.51
C LEU A 249 11.56 13.70 22.79
N PRO A 250 11.11 14.49 21.79
CA PRO A 250 9.83 15.19 21.89
C PRO A 250 8.70 14.17 22.08
N LYS A 251 7.63 14.56 22.77
CA LYS A 251 6.45 13.70 22.93
C LYS A 251 5.66 13.64 21.61
N PRO A 252 4.95 12.53 21.34
CA PRO A 252 4.05 12.45 20.20
C PRO A 252 3.06 13.63 20.17
N GLY A 253 2.99 14.31 19.03
CA GLY A 253 2.11 15.47 18.83
C GLY A 253 2.56 16.79 19.47
N GLU A 254 3.68 16.82 20.20
CA GLU A 254 4.23 18.06 20.80
C GLU A 254 4.65 19.08 19.73
N VAL A 255 5.19 18.58 18.62
CA VAL A 255 5.67 19.40 17.51
C VAL A 255 4.71 19.29 16.34
N THR A 256 4.01 20.38 16.04
CA THR A 256 3.19 20.48 14.82
C THR A 256 4.08 20.49 13.57
N ALA A 257 3.81 19.62 12.61
CA ALA A 257 4.45 19.60 11.31
C ALA A 257 3.97 20.76 10.41
N SER A 258 4.91 21.53 9.87
CA SER A 258 4.64 22.59 8.90
C SER A 258 5.85 22.79 8.00
N GLU A 259 5.63 22.93 6.69
CA GLU A 259 6.72 23.01 5.70
C GLU A 259 7.77 24.07 6.08
N GLY A 260 9.04 23.68 6.02
CA GLY A 260 10.20 24.51 6.38
C GLY A 260 10.44 24.69 7.88
N LYS A 261 9.58 24.15 8.76
CA LYS A 261 9.80 24.21 10.21
C LYS A 261 10.99 23.36 10.60
N ALA A 262 11.95 23.97 11.28
CA ALA A 262 13.13 23.30 11.82
C ALA A 262 13.02 23.15 13.34
N VAL A 263 13.39 21.98 13.85
CA VAL A 263 13.40 21.63 15.28
C VAL A 263 14.70 20.91 15.59
N ALA A 264 15.41 21.40 16.60
CA ALA A 264 16.61 20.74 17.11
C ALA A 264 16.23 19.65 18.11
N VAL A 265 16.75 18.44 17.91
CA VAL A 265 16.70 17.32 18.87
C VAL A 265 18.14 16.86 19.09
N ASN A 266 18.69 17.20 20.26
CA ASN A 266 20.11 17.02 20.57
C ASN A 266 21.01 17.62 19.48
N ALA A 267 21.87 16.83 18.84
CA ALA A 267 22.80 17.27 17.81
C ALA A 267 22.17 17.41 16.42
N LEU A 268 20.93 16.99 16.23
CA LEU A 268 20.27 16.91 14.93
C LEU A 268 19.25 18.04 14.76
N ASP A 269 19.29 18.78 13.65
CA ASP A 269 18.16 19.62 13.25
C ASP A 269 17.31 18.88 12.23
N PHE A 270 16.06 18.68 12.60
CA PHE A 270 15.02 18.13 11.75
C PHE A 270 14.23 19.26 11.11
N THR A 271 14.15 19.27 9.78
CA THR A 271 13.28 20.18 9.04
C THR A 271 12.13 19.40 8.42
N PHE A 272 10.90 19.85 8.63
CA PHE A 272 9.75 19.27 7.97
C PHE A 272 9.70 19.74 6.52
N GLN A 273 9.87 18.81 5.58
CA GLN A 273 9.78 19.07 4.15
C GLN A 273 9.28 17.85 3.40
N ASN A 274 8.61 18.06 2.27
CA ASN A 274 8.07 16.98 1.44
C ASN A 274 7.24 15.96 2.25
N LYS A 275 6.38 16.48 3.14
CA LYS A 275 5.46 15.69 4.01
C LYS A 275 6.14 14.92 5.16
N ALA A 276 7.43 15.08 5.41
CA ALA A 276 8.11 14.36 6.49
C ALA A 276 9.24 15.16 7.18
N TRP A 277 9.68 14.70 8.36
CA TRP A 277 10.81 15.31 9.08
C TRP A 277 12.15 14.79 8.55
N TRP A 278 13.07 15.67 8.15
CA TRP A 278 14.37 15.25 7.62
C TRP A 278 15.51 15.88 8.41
N ILE A 279 16.57 15.13 8.65
CA ILE A 279 17.81 15.69 9.20
C ILE A 279 18.43 16.56 8.12
N THR A 280 18.44 17.87 8.36
CA THR A 280 19.08 18.87 7.48
C THR A 280 20.39 19.38 8.03
N LYS A 281 20.61 19.21 9.34
CA LYS A 281 21.87 19.59 10.00
C LYS A 281 22.27 18.59 11.08
N ILE A 282 23.56 18.31 11.15
CA ILE A 282 24.22 17.60 12.24
C ILE A 282 25.22 18.59 12.88
N ASP A 283 25.10 18.87 14.17
CA ASP A 283 25.97 19.81 14.89
C ASP A 283 26.61 19.12 16.10
N LEU A 284 27.84 18.63 15.90
CA LEU A 284 28.55 17.78 16.86
C LEU A 284 28.91 18.51 18.16
N ARG A 285 28.85 19.86 18.19
CA ARG A 285 29.05 20.64 19.42
C ARG A 285 27.96 20.37 20.47
N ARG A 286 26.76 20.00 20.03
CA ARG A 286 25.62 19.72 20.90
C ARG A 286 25.67 18.30 21.46
N ALA A 287 26.38 17.39 20.82
CA ALA A 287 26.49 15.99 21.21
C ALA A 287 27.14 15.80 22.60
N SER A 288 28.01 16.72 23.01
CA SER A 288 28.74 16.71 24.29
C SER A 288 28.15 17.64 25.35
N SER A 289 27.03 18.32 25.07
CA SER A 289 26.43 19.28 25.99
C SER A 289 25.34 18.61 26.83
N PRO A 290 25.36 18.70 28.18
CA PRO A 290 24.25 18.23 28.99
C PRO A 290 22.97 18.99 28.61
N THR A 291 21.84 18.29 28.51
CA THR A 291 20.54 18.84 28.13
C THR A 291 20.20 20.04 29.03
N PRO A 292 19.90 21.24 28.48
CA PRO A 292 19.40 22.34 29.30
C PRO A 292 18.05 21.93 29.91
N PRO A 293 17.77 22.23 31.19
CA PRO A 293 16.43 22.02 31.74
C PRO A 293 15.44 22.90 30.94
N ASN A 294 14.31 22.30 30.53
CA ASN A 294 13.24 23.02 29.83
C ASN A 294 12.76 24.23 30.66
N PRO A 295 12.45 25.37 30.03
CA PRO A 295 11.78 26.50 30.69
C PRO A 295 10.34 26.16 31.11
#